data_AF-A0AAE1L425-F1
#
_entry.id   AF-A0AAE1L425-F1
#
_cell.length_a   1.000
_cell.length_b   1.000
_cell.length_c   1.000
_cell.angle_alpha   90.00
_cell.angle_beta   90.00
_cell.angle_gamma   90.00
#
_symmetry.space_group_name_H-M   'P 1'
#
loop_
_entity.id
_entity.type
_entity.pdbx_description
1 polymer ?
#
loop_
_entity_poly.entity_id
_entity_poly.type
_entity_poly.pdbx_seq_one_letter_code
_entity_poly.pdbx_strand_id
1 'polypeptide(L)'
;MVELHKFLGVKPSITTSFHPSANSRVERLHGPLKASVRKLCADKPREWHRYLIPTLFALREIPSDHTGFSAFELLYERTVRGPLQVLRDLWENPNIQNEERSAFHYFVEL
;
A
#
# COMPACT_ATOMS: atom_id res chain seq x y z
N MET A 1 -0.23 -22.83 16.73
CA MET A 1 -1.05 -21.59 16.59
C MET A 1 -1.71 -21.17 17.89
N VAL A 2 -2.47 -22.03 18.60
CA VAL A 2 -3.12 -21.65 19.88
C VAL A 2 -2.11 -21.17 20.92
N GLU A 3 -0.97 -21.85 21.04
CA GLU A 3 0.09 -21.48 22.00
C GLU A 3 0.77 -20.15 21.64
N LEU A 4 1.04 -19.91 20.36
CA LEU A 4 1.55 -18.63 19.85
C LEU A 4 0.58 -17.47 20.12
N HIS A 5 -0.71 -17.68 19.87
CA HIS A 5 -1.74 -16.67 20.15
C HIS A 5 -1.82 -16.32 21.64
N LYS A 6 -1.72 -17.31 22.53
CA LYS A 6 -1.66 -17.09 23.98
C LYS A 6 -0.42 -16.29 24.38
N PHE A 7 0.74 -16.63 23.82
CA PHE A 7 1.99 -15.92 24.09
C PHE A 7 1.94 -14.46 23.63
N LEU A 8 1.36 -14.18 22.46
CA LEU A 8 1.21 -12.83 21.92
C LEU A 8 -0.02 -12.07 22.47
N GLY A 9 -0.86 -12.68 23.31
CA GLY A 9 -2.09 -12.07 23.80
C GLY A 9 -3.16 -11.83 22.71
N VAL A 10 -3.08 -12.52 21.57
CA VAL A 10 -3.99 -12.35 20.44
C VAL A 10 -5.17 -13.30 20.56
N LYS A 11 -6.40 -12.77 20.47
CA LYS A 11 -7.62 -13.59 20.39
C LYS A 11 -7.97 -13.86 18.93
N PRO A 12 -7.92 -15.11 18.43
CA PRO A 12 -8.33 -15.40 17.06
C PRO A 12 -9.84 -15.22 16.90
N SER A 13 -10.25 -14.58 15.81
CA SER A 13 -11.65 -14.50 15.37
C SER A 13 -11.83 -15.41 14.15
N ILE A 14 -12.66 -16.43 14.28
CA ILE A 14 -12.90 -17.42 13.22
C ILE A 14 -14.29 -17.18 12.66
N THR A 15 -14.38 -17.03 11.34
CA THR A 15 -15.63 -16.85 10.62
C THR A 15 -16.17 -18.20 10.17
N THR A 16 -17.49 -18.31 9.97
CA THR A 16 -18.12 -19.52 9.44
C THR A 16 -17.51 -19.95 8.11
N SER A 17 -17.37 -21.26 7.91
CA SER A 17 -16.87 -21.82 6.65
C SER A 17 -17.74 -21.36 5.46
N PHE A 18 -17.10 -21.19 4.30
CA PHE A 18 -17.73 -20.75 3.04
C PHE A 18 -18.47 -19.39 3.12
N HIS A 19 -18.12 -18.53 4.07
CA HIS A 19 -18.74 -17.21 4.24
C HIS A 19 -17.72 -16.05 4.08
N PRO A 20 -17.24 -15.77 2.85
CA PRO A 20 -16.22 -14.75 2.61
C PRO A 20 -16.69 -13.32 2.94
N SER A 21 -18.00 -13.08 2.98
CA SER A 21 -18.59 -11.79 3.37
C SER A 21 -18.22 -11.36 4.78
N ALA A 22 -17.93 -12.29 5.70
CA ALA A 22 -17.46 -11.92 7.04
C ALA A 22 -16.11 -11.20 7.03
N ASN A 23 -15.25 -11.49 6.04
CA ASN A 23 -13.95 -10.83 5.85
C ASN A 23 -13.94 -9.88 4.64
N SER A 24 -15.12 -9.35 4.28
CA SER A 24 -15.32 -8.65 3.00
C SER A 24 -14.39 -7.47 2.75
N ARG A 25 -13.95 -6.74 3.78
CA ARG A 25 -13.00 -5.62 3.63
C ARG A 25 -11.65 -6.09 3.09
N VAL A 26 -11.12 -7.18 3.66
CA VAL A 26 -9.84 -7.77 3.23
C VAL A 26 -9.99 -8.40 1.85
N GLU A 27 -11.09 -9.11 1.61
CA GLU A 27 -11.34 -9.73 0.31
C GLU A 27 -11.50 -8.70 -0.81
N ARG A 28 -12.16 -7.57 -0.54
CA ARG A 28 -12.24 -6.47 -1.51
C ARG A 28 -10.87 -5.87 -1.80
N LEU A 29 -9.99 -5.74 -0.81
CA LEU A 29 -8.62 -5.26 -1.01
C LEU A 29 -7.78 -6.22 -1.88
N HIS A 30 -8.01 -7.53 -1.78
CA HIS A 30 -7.31 -8.51 -2.62
C HIS A 30 -7.54 -8.31 -4.12
N GLY A 31 -8.71 -7.78 -4.52
CA GLY A 31 -9.05 -7.50 -5.93
C GLY A 31 -8.05 -6.57 -6.62
N PRO A 32 -7.97 -5.29 -6.24
CA PRO A 32 -7.05 -4.33 -6.82
C PRO A 32 -5.58 -4.72 -6.58
N LEU A 33 -5.23 -5.30 -5.43
CA LEU A 33 -3.87 -5.78 -5.16
C LEU A 33 -3.41 -6.82 -6.20
N LYS A 34 -4.21 -7.87 -6.41
CA LYS A 34 -3.89 -8.92 -7.41
C LYS A 34 -3.87 -8.35 -8.82
N ALA A 35 -4.80 -7.45 -9.15
CA ALA A 35 -4.86 -6.82 -10.46
C ALA A 35 -3.61 -5.99 -10.75
N SER A 36 -3.17 -5.16 -9.80
CA SER A 36 -1.97 -4.33 -9.93
C SER A 36 -0.70 -5.17 -10.01
N VAL A 37 -0.53 -6.15 -9.12
CA VAL A 37 0.65 -7.04 -9.15
C VAL A 37 0.70 -7.81 -10.47
N ARG A 38 -0.43 -8.37 -10.94
CA ARG A 38 -0.48 -9.07 -12.24
C ARG A 38 -0.04 -8.20 -13.41
N LYS A 39 -0.46 -6.93 -13.42
CA LYS A 39 -0.07 -5.97 -14.46
C LYS A 39 1.42 -5.63 -14.37
N LEU A 40 1.93 -5.34 -13.18
CA LEU A 40 3.32 -4.95 -12.96
C LEU A 40 4.31 -6.09 -13.25
N CYS A 41 3.93 -7.33 -12.97
CA CYS A 41 4.79 -8.50 -13.21
C CYS A 41 4.52 -9.19 -14.55
N ALA A 42 3.81 -8.56 -15.50
CA ALA A 42 3.45 -9.19 -16.77
C ALA A 42 4.69 -9.66 -17.55
N ASP A 43 5.75 -8.85 -17.57
CA ASP A 43 7.01 -9.17 -18.26
C ASP A 43 7.87 -10.18 -17.48
N LYS A 44 7.82 -10.13 -16.14
CA LYS A 44 8.61 -10.99 -15.25
C LYS A 44 7.75 -11.60 -14.13
N PRO A 45 6.92 -12.62 -14.41
CA PRO A 45 5.98 -13.17 -13.43
C PRO A 45 6.66 -13.78 -12.18
N ARG A 46 7.88 -14.31 -12.35
CA ARG A 46 8.66 -14.87 -11.23
C ARG A 46 9.13 -13.80 -10.23
N GLU A 47 9.16 -12.53 -10.65
CA GLU A 47 9.59 -11.40 -9.84
C GLU A 47 8.42 -10.64 -9.18
N TRP A 48 7.21 -11.22 -9.18
CA TRP A 48 6.00 -10.58 -8.61
C TRP A 48 6.21 -10.00 -7.20
N HIS A 49 7.02 -10.67 -6.37
CA HIS A 49 7.32 -10.29 -4.99
C HIS A 49 7.99 -8.91 -4.88
N ARG A 50 8.77 -8.50 -5.89
CA ARG A 50 9.41 -7.17 -5.93
C ARG A 50 8.38 -6.05 -6.05
N TYR A 51 7.27 -6.32 -6.73
CA TYR A 51 6.20 -5.34 -6.94
C TYR A 51 5.21 -5.27 -5.78
N LEU A 52 5.28 -6.19 -4.81
CA LEU A 52 4.31 -6.25 -3.71
C LEU A 52 4.41 -5.01 -2.80
N ILE A 53 5.62 -4.64 -2.37
CA ILE A 53 5.83 -3.50 -1.46
C ILE A 53 5.42 -2.17 -2.13
N PRO A 54 5.85 -1.85 -3.37
CA PRO A 54 5.39 -0.64 -4.06
C PRO A 54 3.86 -0.62 -4.27
N THR A 55 3.25 -1.77 -4.62
CA THR A 55 1.80 -1.83 -4.81
C THR A 55 1.05 -1.57 -3.51
N LEU A 56 1.50 -2.15 -2.39
CA LEU A 56 0.90 -1.91 -1.09
C LEU A 56 1.04 -0.46 -0.64
N PHE A 57 2.17 0.17 -0.93
CA PHE A 57 2.36 1.60 -0.68
C PHE A 57 1.33 2.43 -1.45
N ALA A 58 1.22 2.22 -2.77
CA ALA A 58 0.27 2.93 -3.62
C ALA A 58 -1.19 2.73 -3.16
N LEU A 59 -1.58 1.52 -2.75
CA LEU A 59 -2.93 1.26 -2.23
C LEU A 59 -3.21 1.93 -0.88
N ARG A 60 -2.19 2.22 -0.08
CA ARG A 60 -2.33 2.88 1.24
C ARG A 60 -2.35 4.40 1.15
N GLU A 61 -1.77 4.96 0.10
CA GLU A 61 -1.75 6.40 -0.19
C GLU A 61 -3.10 6.91 -0.73
N ILE A 62 -3.86 6.06 -1.43
CA ILE A 62 -5.12 6.47 -2.04
C ILE A 62 -6.22 6.62 -0.96
N PRO A 63 -6.93 7.77 -0.91
CA PRO A 63 -8.12 7.94 -0.07
C PRO A 63 -9.23 6.94 -0.41
N SER A 64 -9.86 6.35 0.60
CA SER A 64 -11.01 5.47 0.38
C SER A 64 -12.28 6.28 0.20
N ASP A 65 -13.08 5.96 -0.82
CA ASP A 65 -14.39 6.60 -1.07
C ASP A 65 -15.34 6.59 0.14
N HIS A 66 -15.21 5.60 1.03
CA HIS A 66 -16.06 5.49 2.21
C HIS A 66 -15.66 6.43 3.35
N THR A 67 -14.37 6.67 3.53
CA THR A 67 -13.84 7.44 4.66
C THR A 67 -13.37 8.83 4.26
N GLY A 68 -13.08 9.06 2.98
CA GLY A 68 -12.42 10.27 2.48
C GLY A 68 -10.93 10.37 2.85
N PHE A 69 -10.44 9.45 3.69
CA PHE A 69 -9.05 9.38 4.15
C PHE A 69 -8.35 8.15 3.60
N SER A 70 -7.04 8.26 3.39
CA SER A 70 -6.16 7.15 3.05
C SER A 70 -5.84 6.30 4.28
N ALA A 71 -5.46 5.04 4.05
CA ALA A 71 -5.06 4.16 5.16
C ALA A 71 -3.81 4.68 5.89
N PHE A 72 -2.93 5.37 5.17
CA PHE A 72 -1.75 5.99 5.75
C PHE A 72 -2.11 7.15 6.69
N GLU A 73 -3.00 8.04 6.27
CA GLU A 73 -3.46 9.16 7.10
C GLU A 73 -4.15 8.68 8.37
N LEU A 74 -4.99 7.65 8.27
CA LEU A 74 -5.67 7.08 9.45
C LEU A 74 -4.71 6.47 10.47
N LEU A 75 -3.54 6.00 10.03
CA LEU A 75 -2.56 5.36 10.91
C LEU A 75 -1.55 6.34 11.51
N TYR A 76 -1.13 7.33 10.73
CA TYR A 76 -0.02 8.24 11.09
C TYR A 76 -0.45 9.69 11.31
N GLU A 77 -1.72 10.02 11.04
CA GLU A 77 -2.27 11.38 11.12
C GLU A 77 -1.48 12.41 10.29
N ARG A 78 -0.83 11.93 9.23
CA ARG A 78 0.00 12.73 8.32
C ARG A 78 -0.33 12.36 6.88
N THR A 79 -0.26 13.37 6.01
CA THR A 79 -0.34 13.15 4.57
C THR A 79 0.94 12.49 4.10
N VAL A 80 0.82 11.44 3.29
CA VAL A 80 1.98 10.79 2.69
C VAL A 80 2.50 11.66 1.54
N ARG A 81 3.82 11.86 1.49
CA ARG A 81 4.47 12.47 0.32
C ARG A 81 4.93 11.35 -0.60
N GLY A 82 4.03 10.82 -1.42
CA GLY A 82 4.34 9.76 -2.37
C GLY A 82 5.03 10.26 -3.63
N PRO A 83 5.49 9.33 -4.51
CA PRO A 83 6.17 9.68 -5.75
C PRO A 83 5.36 10.61 -6.66
N LEU A 84 4.04 10.45 -6.73
CA LEU A 84 3.17 11.29 -7.56
C LEU A 84 3.07 12.72 -7.02
N GLN A 85 3.03 12.88 -5.70
CA GLN A 85 3.07 14.20 -5.07
C GLN A 85 4.40 14.91 -5.39
N VAL A 86 5.52 14.19 -5.27
CA VAL A 86 6.84 14.75 -5.61
C VAL A 86 6.91 15.15 -7.09
N LEU A 87 6.42 14.29 -7.99
CA LEU A 87 6.36 14.61 -9.42
C LEU A 87 5.51 15.84 -9.71
N ARG A 88 4.37 15.99 -9.03
CA ARG A 88 3.53 17.19 -9.15
C ARG A 88 4.27 18.43 -8.65
N ASP A 89 4.89 18.36 -7.48
CA ASP A 89 5.63 19.49 -6.88
C ASP A 89 6.75 19.97 -7.83
N LEU A 90 7.49 19.03 -8.44
CA LEU A 90 8.55 19.30 -9.42
C LEU A 90 8.00 19.91 -10.72
N TRP A 91 6.84 19.44 -11.19
CA TRP A 91 6.21 19.94 -12.41
C TRP A 91 5.68 21.37 -12.23
N GLU A 92 5.12 21.68 -11.06
CA GLU A 92 4.53 22.98 -10.76
C GLU A 92 5.58 24.03 -10.33
N ASN A 93 6.73 23.62 -9.80
CA ASN A 93 7.76 24.52 -9.28
C ASN A 93 9.15 24.29 -9.93
N PRO A 94 9.42 24.85 -11.12
CA PRO A 94 10.68 24.66 -11.83
C PRO A 94 11.93 25.27 -11.14
N ASN A 95 11.76 26.02 -10.05
CA ASN A 95 12.86 26.66 -9.30
C ASN A 95 13.31 25.87 -8.04
N ILE A 96 12.80 24.66 -7.80
CA ILE A 96 13.28 23.83 -6.69
C ILE A 96 14.74 23.44 -6.98
N GLN A 97 15.67 23.96 -6.18
CA GLN A 97 17.10 23.67 -6.31
C GLN A 97 17.36 22.17 -6.07
N ASN A 98 18.20 21.59 -6.93
CA ASN A 98 18.56 20.16 -6.97
C ASN A 98 19.20 19.58 -5.68
N GLU A 99 19.38 20.39 -4.62
CA GLU A 99 20.06 20.02 -3.38
C GLU A 99 19.13 19.49 -2.28
N GLU A 100 17.81 19.72 -2.37
CA GLU A 100 16.82 19.10 -1.47
C GLU A 100 16.29 17.77 -2.03
N ARG A 101 17.18 16.93 -2.57
CA ARG A 101 16.82 15.57 -3.01
C ARG A 101 16.47 14.71 -1.79
N SER A 102 15.22 14.80 -1.37
CA SER A 102 14.63 13.91 -0.37
C SER A 102 14.81 12.45 -0.81
N ALA A 103 14.91 11.54 0.16
CA ALA A 103 15.31 10.13 0.03
C ALA A 103 14.60 9.30 -1.08
N PHE A 104 13.52 9.84 -1.66
CA PHE A 104 12.75 9.25 -2.75
C PHE A 104 13.49 9.13 -4.09
N HIS A 105 14.52 9.94 -4.37
CA HIS A 105 15.33 9.78 -5.59
C HIS A 105 16.01 8.41 -5.67
N TYR A 106 16.43 7.85 -4.53
CA TYR A 106 17.02 6.51 -4.45
C TYR A 106 16.03 5.39 -4.79
N PHE A 107 14.72 5.62 -4.64
CA PHE A 107 13.70 4.59 -4.93
C PHE A 107 13.35 4.51 -6.42
N VAL A 108 13.60 5.56 -7.20
CA VAL A 108 13.32 5.60 -8.66
C VAL A 108 14.48 5.02 -9.46
N GLU A 109 15.69 4.98 -8.90
CA GLU A 109 16.91 4.44 -9.53
C GLU A 109 17.14 2.93 -9.26
N LEU A 110 16.20 2.24 -8.61
CA LEU A 110 16.20 0.79 -8.36
C LEU A 110 15.27 0.05 -9.33
#